data_AF-A0A9R0XKB3-F1
#
_entry.id   AF-A0A9R0XKB3-F1
#
_cell.length_a   1.000
_cell.length_b   1.000
_cell.length_c   1.000
_cell.angle_alpha   90.00
_cell.angle_beta   90.00
_cell.angle_gamma   90.00
#
_symmetry.space_group_name_H-M   'P 1'
#
loop_
_entity.id
_entity.type
_entity.pdbx_description
1 polymer ?
#
loop_
_entity_poly.entity_id
_entity_poly.type
_entity_poly.pdbx_seq_one_letter_code
_entity_poly.pdbx_strand_id
1 'polypeptide(L)'
;MHCWLELQKHPKWENRVVSKGPPEKQKKTSDASPGTTSNDEDFGSTDALDTEIRPDGNKRDKERLRKVKASASDALAPKLSLETVWAQKLEKVEAKEAAKNARYERAFELQEKQIALQERQMVNQERERQMANQERERQMTIKEREMAQKQFELEEKIMSMDTTTMSGAQQQFYINKQNEIAARR
;
A
#
# COMPACT_ATOMS: atom_id res chain seq x y z
N MET A 1 -4.12 14.18 19.47
CA MET A 1 -3.25 13.03 19.82
C MET A 1 -4.11 11.78 19.78
N HIS A 2 -3.88 10.89 18.81
CA HIS A 2 -4.71 9.69 18.62
C HIS A 2 -4.08 8.54 19.42
N CYS A 3 -4.74 8.10 20.49
CA CYS A 3 -4.23 7.16 21.49
C CYS A 3 -3.66 5.85 20.90
N TRP A 4 -4.06 5.50 19.68
CA TRP A 4 -3.53 4.36 18.94
C TRP A 4 -2.02 4.45 18.65
N LEU A 5 -1.50 5.63 18.34
CA LEU A 5 -0.08 5.82 18.00
C LEU A 5 0.85 5.62 19.20
N GLU A 6 0.32 5.84 20.41
CA GLU A 6 1.05 5.64 21.67
C GLU A 6 1.01 4.16 22.11
N LEU A 7 -0.13 3.49 21.93
CA LEU A 7 -0.32 2.11 22.37
C LEU A 7 0.35 1.05 21.48
N GLN A 8 0.65 1.37 20.22
CA GLN A 8 1.34 0.47 19.29
C GLN A 8 2.72 0.01 19.80
N LYS A 9 3.43 0.88 20.53
CA LYS A 9 4.80 0.62 20.99
C LYS A 9 4.87 -0.14 22.32
N HIS A 10 3.71 -0.50 22.88
CA HIS A 10 3.70 -1.29 24.11
C HIS A 10 4.07 -2.75 23.83
N PRO A 11 4.95 -3.36 24.63
CA PRO A 11 5.46 -4.72 24.41
C PRO A 11 4.35 -5.80 24.43
N LYS A 12 3.20 -5.50 25.04
CA LYS A 12 1.98 -6.33 24.97
C LYS A 12 1.48 -6.55 23.53
N TRP A 13 1.78 -5.62 22.62
CA TRP A 13 1.30 -5.61 21.24
C TRP A 13 2.39 -5.94 20.21
N GLU A 14 3.67 -5.86 20.57
CA GLU A 14 4.81 -6.22 19.69
C GLU A 14 4.85 -7.72 19.36
N ASN A 15 4.53 -8.59 20.33
CA ASN A 15 4.60 -10.05 20.14
C ASN A 15 3.48 -10.64 19.26
N ARG A 16 2.49 -9.84 18.83
CA ARG A 16 1.42 -10.34 17.93
C ARG A 16 1.84 -10.41 16.47
N VAL A 17 2.91 -9.74 16.08
CA VAL A 17 3.34 -9.67 14.66
C VAL A 17 4.35 -10.77 14.31
N VAL A 18 4.97 -11.42 15.31
CA VAL A 18 5.99 -12.47 15.11
C VAL A 18 5.40 -13.89 15.12
N SER A 19 4.21 -14.11 15.68
CA SER A 19 3.52 -15.41 15.57
C SER A 19 2.68 -15.48 14.28
N LYS A 20 3.34 -15.74 13.15
CA LYS A 20 2.67 -16.20 11.93
C LYS A 20 2.14 -17.62 12.15
N GLY A 21 0.87 -17.74 12.52
CA GLY A 21 0.15 -19.00 12.58
C GLY A 21 -1.30 -18.80 13.05
N PRO A 22 -2.32 -19.35 12.38
CA PRO A 22 -3.70 -19.34 12.88
C PRO A 22 -3.78 -20.07 14.23
N PRO A 23 -4.53 -19.57 15.24
CA PRO A 23 -4.80 -20.36 16.43
C PRO A 23 -5.70 -21.53 16.03
N GLU A 24 -5.11 -22.72 16.02
CA GLU A 24 -5.79 -24.00 15.85
C GLU A 24 -6.85 -24.14 16.97
N LYS A 25 -8.13 -24.08 16.59
CA LYS A 25 -9.24 -24.26 17.52
C LYS A 25 -9.28 -25.73 17.95
N GLN A 26 -8.76 -26.03 19.13
CA GLN A 26 -9.02 -27.33 19.77
C GLN A 26 -10.52 -27.46 20.06
N LYS A 27 -11.16 -28.37 19.34
CA LYS A 27 -12.51 -28.86 19.58
C LYS A 27 -12.46 -29.77 20.82
N LYS A 28 -13.05 -29.34 21.94
CA LYS A 28 -13.34 -30.24 23.08
C LYS A 28 -14.84 -30.55 23.08
N THR A 29 -15.16 -31.75 22.62
CA THR A 29 -16.41 -32.46 22.86
C THR A 29 -16.22 -33.38 24.06
N SER A 30 -17.05 -33.23 25.09
CA SER A 30 -17.37 -34.21 26.13
C SER A 30 -18.23 -33.44 27.15
N ASP A 31 -19.56 -33.42 27.01
CA ASP A 31 -20.48 -34.46 27.48
C ASP A 31 -20.40 -34.66 29.00
N ALA A 32 -21.32 -33.99 29.71
CA ALA A 32 -21.74 -34.31 31.06
C ALA A 32 -23.14 -33.73 31.27
N SER A 33 -24.13 -34.61 31.24
CA SER A 33 -25.56 -34.34 31.51
C SER A 33 -25.88 -34.58 33.02
N PRO A 34 -27.12 -34.40 33.51
CA PRO A 34 -27.50 -33.38 34.49
C PRO A 34 -27.81 -33.94 35.89
N GLY A 35 -27.72 -33.11 36.93
CA GLY A 35 -28.12 -33.45 38.29
C GLY A 35 -29.31 -32.61 38.78
N THR A 36 -30.45 -33.26 38.97
CA THR A 36 -31.71 -32.75 39.54
C THR A 36 -31.82 -33.09 41.03
N THR A 37 -32.06 -32.12 41.92
CA THR A 37 -32.80 -32.24 43.23
C THR A 37 -33.12 -30.81 43.70
N SER A 38 -34.34 -30.26 43.66
CA SER A 38 -35.47 -30.41 44.58
C SER A 38 -35.10 -30.64 46.06
N ASN A 39 -35.11 -29.59 46.88
CA ASN A 39 -36.15 -29.38 47.91
C ASN A 39 -35.91 -28.09 48.72
N ASP A 40 -37.04 -27.47 49.07
CA ASP A 40 -37.22 -26.40 50.05
C ASP A 40 -36.80 -26.83 51.46
N GLU A 41 -36.23 -25.93 52.25
CA GLU A 41 -36.36 -25.94 53.72
C GLU A 41 -36.35 -24.49 54.24
N ASP A 42 -37.41 -24.17 54.97
CA ASP A 42 -37.68 -22.97 55.74
C ASP A 42 -36.88 -23.02 57.06
N PHE A 43 -36.16 -21.95 57.37
CA PHE A 43 -35.62 -21.73 58.73
C PHE A 43 -35.69 -20.26 59.08
N GLY A 44 -36.64 -19.94 59.96
CA GLY A 44 -36.68 -18.69 60.69
C GLY A 44 -35.49 -18.57 61.65
N SER A 45 -34.93 -17.37 61.75
CA SER A 45 -34.16 -16.95 62.92
C SER A 45 -34.29 -15.45 63.09
N THR A 46 -34.77 -15.08 64.27
CA THR A 46 -35.00 -13.74 64.77
C THR A 46 -33.70 -13.07 65.21
N ASP A 47 -33.56 -11.82 64.78
CA ASP A 47 -33.10 -10.66 65.56
C ASP A 47 -31.64 -10.60 66.04
N ALA A 48 -30.85 -9.69 65.45
CA ALA A 48 -30.48 -8.43 66.12
C ALA A 48 -29.30 -7.73 65.40
N LEU A 49 -29.40 -6.39 65.33
CA LEU A 49 -28.35 -5.40 65.02
C LEU A 49 -27.84 -5.35 63.56
N ASP A 50 -28.44 -4.47 62.76
CA ASP A 50 -27.87 -3.14 62.45
C ASP A 50 -28.80 -2.45 61.45
N THR A 51 -29.50 -1.39 61.87
CA THR A 51 -30.45 -0.68 61.00
C THR A 51 -29.69 0.35 60.15
N GLU A 52 -28.79 -0.11 59.29
CA GLU A 52 -28.46 0.67 58.10
C GLU A 52 -29.71 0.69 57.22
N ILE A 53 -30.48 1.79 57.33
CA ILE A 53 -31.64 2.05 56.49
C ILE A 53 -31.15 2.08 55.04
N ARG A 54 -31.32 0.96 54.33
CA ARG A 54 -31.19 0.93 52.87
C ARG A 54 -32.17 1.95 52.31
N PRO A 55 -31.75 2.84 51.39
CA PRO A 55 -32.66 3.76 50.74
C PRO A 55 -33.83 2.97 50.14
N ASP A 56 -35.05 3.43 50.39
CA ASP A 56 -36.24 2.82 49.80
C ASP A 56 -36.06 2.69 48.29
N GLY A 57 -36.15 1.45 47.80
CA GLY A 57 -35.89 1.16 46.40
C GLY A 57 -36.95 1.80 45.51
N ASN A 58 -36.53 2.29 44.33
CA ASN A 58 -37.37 2.82 43.24
C ASN A 58 -38.33 1.79 42.62
N LYS A 59 -38.86 0.83 43.38
CA LYS A 59 -39.70 -0.25 42.90
C LYS A 59 -41.04 0.29 42.39
N ARG A 60 -41.64 1.27 43.09
CA ARG A 60 -42.87 1.93 42.62
C ARG A 60 -42.65 2.84 41.41
N ASP A 61 -41.53 3.53 41.34
CA ASP A 61 -41.21 4.36 40.17
C ASP A 61 -40.85 3.53 38.94
N LYS A 62 -40.09 2.43 39.12
CA LYS A 62 -39.88 1.43 38.06
C LYS A 62 -41.19 0.80 37.61
N GLU A 63 -42.11 0.51 38.53
CA GLU A 63 -43.41 -0.08 38.19
C GLU A 63 -44.32 0.93 37.47
N ARG A 64 -44.31 2.20 37.90
CA ARG A 64 -45.00 3.29 37.19
C ARG A 64 -44.43 3.52 35.79
N LEU A 65 -43.11 3.54 35.63
CA LEU A 65 -42.48 3.61 34.31
C LEU A 65 -42.82 2.38 33.45
N ARG A 66 -42.89 1.18 34.03
CA ARG A 66 -43.30 -0.04 33.31
C ARG A 66 -44.76 0.02 32.89
N LYS A 67 -45.67 0.53 33.73
CA LYS A 67 -47.10 0.70 33.41
C LYS A 67 -47.33 1.75 32.34
N VAL A 68 -46.65 2.90 32.42
CA VAL A 68 -46.71 3.96 31.40
C VAL A 68 -46.10 3.49 30.07
N LYS A 69 -45.00 2.72 30.11
CA LYS A 69 -44.39 2.17 28.91
C LYS A 69 -45.22 1.04 28.29
N ALA A 70 -45.92 0.23 29.09
CA ALA A 70 -46.84 -0.80 28.60
C ALA A 70 -48.10 -0.18 27.97
N SER A 71 -48.63 0.91 28.52
CA SER A 71 -49.81 1.59 27.96
C SER A 71 -49.49 2.48 26.75
N ALA A 72 -48.26 3.02 26.65
CA ALA A 72 -47.84 3.85 25.51
C ALA A 72 -47.25 3.02 24.35
N SER A 73 -46.78 1.80 24.59
CA SER A 73 -46.15 0.96 23.56
C SER A 73 -47.15 0.26 22.63
N ASP A 74 -48.41 0.11 23.01
CA ASP A 74 -49.38 -0.70 22.25
C ASP A 74 -50.30 0.13 21.34
N ALA A 75 -50.35 1.45 21.52
CA ALA A 75 -51.22 2.33 20.72
C ALA A 75 -50.50 3.04 19.56
N LEU A 76 -49.16 3.08 19.54
CA LEU A 76 -48.40 3.87 18.55
C LEU A 76 -47.15 3.19 17.99
N ALA A 77 -46.91 1.90 18.28
CA ALA A 77 -45.93 1.15 17.51
C ALA A 77 -46.48 0.96 16.09
N PRO A 78 -45.83 1.49 15.03
CA PRO A 78 -46.26 1.18 13.67
C PRO A 78 -46.16 -0.34 13.52
N LYS A 79 -47.30 -1.01 13.33
CA LYS A 79 -47.35 -2.41 12.89
C LYS A 79 -46.81 -2.44 11.46
N LEU A 80 -45.50 -2.31 11.32
CA LEU A 80 -44.79 -2.53 10.08
C LEU A 80 -45.19 -3.93 9.63
N SER A 81 -45.89 -4.03 8.50
CA SER A 81 -46.29 -5.31 7.96
C SER A 81 -45.04 -6.16 7.71
N LEU A 82 -45.15 -7.48 7.80
CA LEU A 82 -44.03 -8.39 7.57
C LEU A 82 -43.29 -8.07 6.25
N GLU A 83 -44.04 -7.65 5.23
CA GLU A 83 -43.55 -7.20 3.93
C GLU A 83 -42.64 -5.96 4.02
N THR A 84 -42.99 -4.95 4.83
CA THR A 84 -42.12 -3.77 5.04
C THR A 84 -40.81 -4.12 5.74
N VAL A 85 -40.82 -5.07 6.67
CA VAL A 85 -39.59 -5.53 7.35
C VAL A 85 -38.67 -6.28 6.38
N TRP A 86 -39.23 -7.10 5.49
CA TRP A 86 -38.48 -7.78 4.43
C TRP A 86 -37.90 -6.81 3.41
N ALA A 87 -38.69 -5.84 2.95
CA ALA A 87 -38.23 -4.79 2.04
C ALA A 87 -37.06 -4.00 2.65
N GLN A 88 -37.17 -3.58 3.92
CA GLN A 88 -36.09 -2.86 4.60
C GLN A 88 -34.82 -3.72 4.78
N LYS A 89 -34.97 -5.04 4.94
CA LYS A 89 -33.83 -5.96 5.04
C LYS A 89 -33.11 -6.08 3.70
N LEU A 90 -33.85 -6.16 2.59
CA LEU A 90 -33.28 -6.21 1.24
C LEU A 90 -32.57 -4.90 0.90
N GLU A 91 -33.21 -3.76 1.15
CA GLU A 91 -32.63 -2.43 0.95
C GLU A 91 -31.33 -2.25 1.74
N LYS A 92 -31.28 -2.72 3.00
CA LYS A 92 -30.05 -2.69 3.80
C LYS A 92 -28.93 -3.58 3.26
N VAL A 93 -29.27 -4.68 2.59
CA VAL A 93 -28.27 -5.56 1.93
C VAL A 93 -27.76 -4.88 0.66
N GLU A 94 -28.66 -4.37 -0.18
CA GLU A 94 -28.34 -3.64 -1.40
C GLU A 94 -27.50 -2.39 -1.11
N ALA A 95 -27.85 -1.60 -0.10
CA ALA A 95 -27.09 -0.42 0.29
C ALA A 95 -25.67 -0.77 0.76
N LYS A 96 -25.50 -1.91 1.45
CA LYS A 96 -24.17 -2.40 1.87
C LYS A 96 -23.35 -2.88 0.68
N GLU A 97 -23.98 -3.55 -0.27
CA GLU A 97 -23.35 -4.01 -1.50
C GLU A 97 -22.95 -2.83 -2.39
N ALA A 98 -23.84 -1.87 -2.61
CA ALA A 98 -23.55 -0.63 -3.32
C ALA A 98 -22.41 0.16 -2.66
N ALA A 99 -22.40 0.27 -1.32
CA ALA A 99 -21.30 0.92 -0.60
C ALA A 99 -19.96 0.18 -0.73
N LYS A 100 -19.98 -1.16 -0.87
CA LYS A 100 -18.79 -1.98 -1.13
C LYS A 100 -18.32 -1.80 -2.57
N ASN A 101 -19.21 -1.84 -3.54
CA ASN A 101 -18.90 -1.66 -4.96
C ASN A 101 -18.34 -0.25 -5.23
N ALA A 102 -18.95 0.80 -4.69
CA ALA A 102 -18.44 2.17 -4.80
C ALA A 102 -17.03 2.36 -4.21
N ARG A 103 -16.64 1.55 -3.20
CA ARG A 103 -15.26 1.55 -2.69
C ARG A 103 -14.29 0.88 -3.66
N TYR A 104 -14.71 -0.23 -4.28
CA TYR A 104 -13.88 -0.90 -5.27
C TYR A 104 -13.72 -0.08 -6.54
N GLU A 105 -14.78 0.53 -7.05
CA GLU A 105 -14.72 1.42 -8.21
C GLU A 105 -13.69 2.53 -7.99
N ARG A 106 -13.74 3.21 -6.84
CA ARG A 106 -12.73 4.22 -6.49
C ARG A 106 -11.32 3.66 -6.41
N ALA A 107 -11.14 2.43 -5.90
CA ALA A 107 -9.84 1.79 -5.83
C ALA A 107 -9.31 1.42 -7.22
N PHE A 108 -10.18 0.90 -8.09
CA PHE A 108 -9.84 0.57 -9.48
C PHE A 108 -9.48 1.82 -10.28
N GLU A 109 -10.28 2.89 -10.21
CA GLU A 109 -9.97 4.16 -10.87
C GLU A 109 -8.61 4.72 -10.43
N LEU A 110 -8.27 4.60 -9.15
CA LEU A 110 -6.99 5.05 -8.62
C LEU A 110 -5.83 4.18 -9.13
N GLN A 111 -6.04 2.87 -9.20
CA GLN A 111 -5.06 1.93 -9.75
C GLN A 111 -4.82 2.17 -11.25
N GLU A 112 -5.87 2.40 -12.04
CA GLU A 112 -5.76 2.72 -13.47
C GLU A 112 -4.97 4.02 -13.68
N LYS A 113 -5.25 5.06 -12.88
CA LYS A 113 -4.48 6.32 -12.94
C LYS A 113 -3.01 6.10 -12.57
N GLN A 114 -2.72 5.25 -11.60
CA GLN A 114 -1.35 4.92 -11.22
C GLN A 114 -0.61 4.18 -12.34
N ILE A 115 -1.25 3.20 -12.98
CA ILE A 115 -0.70 2.47 -14.11
C ILE A 115 -0.43 3.42 -15.28
N ALA A 116 -1.42 4.26 -15.65
CA ALA A 116 -1.27 5.23 -16.73
C ALA A 116 -0.13 6.23 -16.49
N LEU A 117 0.04 6.69 -15.23
CA LEU A 117 1.17 7.55 -14.86
C LEU A 117 2.51 6.82 -14.99
N GLN A 118 2.58 5.57 -14.55
CA GLN A 118 3.78 4.75 -14.65
C GLN A 118 4.17 4.47 -16.11
N GLU A 119 3.21 4.12 -16.97
CA GLU A 119 3.45 3.94 -18.40
C GLU A 119 3.98 5.22 -19.05
N ARG A 120 3.38 6.37 -18.75
CA ARG A 120 3.85 7.66 -19.24
C ARG A 120 5.28 7.97 -18.79
N GLN A 121 5.63 7.65 -17.55
CA GLN A 121 7.00 7.80 -17.04
C GLN A 121 7.97 6.89 -17.80
N MET A 122 7.61 5.64 -18.04
CA MET A 122 8.44 4.71 -18.81
C MET A 122 8.68 5.18 -20.24
N VAL A 123 7.63 5.66 -20.92
CA VAL A 123 7.74 6.23 -22.28
C VAL A 123 8.63 7.47 -22.29
N ASN A 124 8.49 8.36 -21.31
CA ASN A 124 9.35 9.54 -21.19
C ASN A 124 10.82 9.15 -20.96
N GLN A 125 11.09 8.20 -20.05
CA GLN A 125 12.43 7.70 -19.80
C GLN A 125 13.05 7.06 -21.04
N GLU A 126 12.27 6.28 -21.79
CA GLU A 126 12.74 5.67 -23.04
C GLU A 126 13.07 6.73 -24.09
N ARG A 127 12.22 7.75 -24.23
CA ARG A 127 12.49 8.88 -25.12
C ARG A 127 13.76 9.64 -24.72
N GLU A 128 13.97 9.88 -23.43
CA GLU A 128 15.21 10.51 -22.93
C GLU A 128 16.44 9.67 -23.24
N ARG A 129 16.38 8.35 -23.03
CA ARG A 129 17.46 7.42 -23.38
C ARG A 129 17.76 7.43 -24.87
N GLN A 130 16.73 7.44 -25.71
CA GLN A 130 16.89 7.51 -27.17
C GLN A 130 17.57 8.81 -27.60
N MET A 131 17.13 9.95 -27.06
CA MET A 131 17.76 11.24 -27.33
C MET A 131 19.22 11.28 -26.86
N ALA A 132 19.51 10.74 -25.67
CA ALA A 132 20.87 10.64 -25.15
C ALA A 132 21.76 9.72 -26.01
N ASN A 133 21.23 8.61 -26.52
CA ASN A 133 21.96 7.72 -27.42
C ASN A 133 22.25 8.41 -28.76
N GLN A 134 21.26 9.07 -29.36
CA GLN A 134 21.45 9.85 -30.60
C GLN A 134 22.50 10.95 -30.42
N GLU A 135 22.48 11.64 -29.28
CA GLU A 135 23.48 12.68 -28.98
C GLU A 135 24.88 12.08 -28.82
N ARG A 136 25.02 10.93 -28.15
CA ARG A 136 26.31 10.22 -28.08
C ARG A 136 26.80 9.79 -29.46
N GLU A 137 25.93 9.26 -30.30
CA GLU A 137 26.29 8.88 -31.69
C GLU A 137 26.76 10.10 -32.48
N ARG A 138 26.05 11.24 -32.40
CA ARG A 138 26.47 12.50 -33.03
C ARG A 138 27.85 12.93 -32.52
N GLN A 139 28.06 12.92 -31.22
CA GLN A 139 29.36 13.26 -30.64
C GLN A 139 30.47 12.31 -31.09
N MET A 140 30.20 11.02 -31.22
CA MET A 140 31.18 10.05 -31.75
C MET A 140 31.51 10.37 -33.21
N THR A 141 30.52 10.64 -34.06
CA THR A 141 30.78 10.98 -35.47
C THR A 141 31.55 12.30 -35.63
N ILE A 142 31.28 13.29 -34.77
CA ILE A 142 32.04 14.55 -34.74
C ILE A 142 33.49 14.27 -34.32
N LYS A 143 33.71 13.51 -33.24
CA LYS A 143 35.05 13.13 -32.78
C LYS A 143 35.82 12.34 -33.82
N GLU A 144 35.17 11.40 -34.52
CA GLU A 144 35.79 10.64 -35.60
C GLU A 144 36.24 11.56 -36.74
N ARG A 145 35.39 12.51 -37.15
CA ARG A 145 35.76 13.51 -38.16
C ARG A 145 36.91 14.40 -37.69
N GLU A 146 36.90 14.87 -36.45
CA GLU A 146 37.98 15.67 -35.88
C GLU A 146 39.30 14.89 -35.84
N MET A 147 39.26 13.60 -35.46
CA MET A 147 40.44 12.73 -35.45
C MET A 147 40.96 12.49 -36.87
N ALA A 148 40.07 12.28 -37.84
CA ALA A 148 40.44 12.14 -39.25
C ALA A 148 41.05 13.44 -39.81
N GLN A 149 40.51 14.60 -39.46
CA GLN A 149 41.07 15.90 -39.83
C GLN A 149 42.47 16.10 -39.23
N LYS A 150 42.65 15.83 -37.93
CA LYS A 150 43.98 15.92 -37.28
C LYS A 150 45.00 14.98 -37.92
N GLN A 151 44.57 13.77 -38.29
CA GLN A 151 45.43 12.84 -39.00
C GLN A 151 45.80 13.39 -40.39
N PHE A 152 44.83 13.92 -41.13
CA PHE A 152 45.07 14.53 -42.43
C PHE A 152 46.05 15.71 -42.35
N GLU A 153 45.90 16.60 -41.36
CA GLU A 153 46.80 17.73 -41.11
C GLU A 153 48.23 17.25 -40.78
N LEU A 154 48.38 16.20 -39.96
CA LEU A 154 49.68 15.62 -39.66
C LEU A 154 50.34 15.03 -40.91
N GLU A 155 49.56 14.31 -41.73
CA GLU A 155 50.03 13.76 -43.00
C GLU A 155 50.45 14.86 -43.99
N GLU A 156 49.67 15.94 -44.11
CA GLU A 156 50.00 17.10 -44.94
C GLU A 156 51.31 17.77 -44.47
N LYS A 157 51.50 17.88 -43.16
CA LYS A 157 52.75 18.38 -42.58
C LYS A 157 53.95 17.48 -42.90
N ILE A 158 53.75 16.15 -42.89
CA ILE A 158 54.81 15.21 -43.27
C ILE A 158 55.12 15.32 -44.77
N MET A 159 54.10 15.43 -45.62
CA MET A 159 54.25 15.58 -47.07
C MET A 159 54.94 16.88 -47.49
N SER A 160 54.72 17.98 -46.75
CA SER A 160 55.32 19.29 -47.02
C SER A 160 56.70 19.49 -46.37
N MET A 161 57.18 18.53 -45.57
CA MET A 161 58.48 18.64 -44.90
C MET A 161 59.63 18.46 -45.89
N ASP A 162 60.52 19.46 -45.94
CA ASP A 162 61.78 19.35 -46.67
C ASP A 162 62.73 18.40 -45.93
N THR A 163 63.18 17.35 -46.62
CA THR A 163 64.07 16.32 -46.07
C THR A 163 65.53 16.51 -46.46
N THR A 164 65.85 17.50 -47.30
CA THR A 164 67.21 17.72 -47.81
C THR A 164 68.21 18.19 -46.75
N THR A 165 67.72 18.82 -45.67
CA THR A 165 68.54 19.32 -44.57
C THR A 165 68.76 18.30 -43.44
N MET A 166 68.20 17.10 -43.53
CA MET A 166 68.25 16.08 -42.47
C MET A 166 69.38 15.05 -42.66
N SER A 167 69.80 14.41 -41.57
CA SER A 167 70.77 13.30 -41.62
C SER A 167 70.24 12.11 -42.44
N GLY A 168 71.12 11.35 -43.11
CA GLY A 168 70.71 10.31 -44.06
C GLY A 168 69.69 9.30 -43.53
N ALA A 169 69.81 8.85 -42.27
CA ALA A 169 68.85 7.93 -41.67
C ALA A 169 67.46 8.58 -41.42
N GLN A 170 67.43 9.84 -40.97
CA GLN A 170 66.19 10.58 -40.76
C GLN A 170 65.52 10.95 -42.09
N GLN A 171 66.31 11.34 -43.09
CA GLN A 171 65.85 11.63 -44.44
C GLN A 171 65.13 10.41 -45.04
N GLN A 172 65.74 9.22 -44.98
CA GLN A 172 65.13 7.98 -45.47
C GLN A 172 63.84 7.64 -44.72
N PHE A 173 63.79 7.86 -43.40
CA PHE A 173 62.58 7.64 -42.60
C PHE A 173 61.41 8.51 -43.09
N TYR A 174 61.63 9.82 -43.27
CA TYR A 174 60.57 10.73 -43.69
C TYR A 174 60.17 10.54 -45.16
N ILE A 175 61.12 10.26 -46.06
CA ILE A 175 60.81 9.91 -47.46
C ILE A 175 59.92 8.66 -47.50
N ASN A 176 60.26 7.62 -46.74
CA ASN A 176 59.43 6.41 -46.66
C ASN A 176 58.03 6.72 -46.10
N LYS A 177 57.93 7.60 -45.10
CA LYS A 177 56.64 8.06 -44.56
C LYS A 177 55.82 8.84 -45.58
N GLN A 178 56.44 9.73 -46.36
CA GLN A 178 55.79 10.45 -47.45
C GLN A 178 55.25 9.49 -48.51
N ASN A 179 56.05 8.49 -48.91
CA ASN A 179 55.62 7.46 -49.86
C ASN A 179 54.48 6.60 -49.31
N GLU A 180 54.53 6.23 -48.02
CA GLU A 180 53.47 5.48 -47.34
C GLU A 180 52.15 6.27 -47.33
N ILE A 181 52.20 7.58 -47.06
CA ILE A 181 51.02 8.46 -47.08
C ILE A 181 50.50 8.61 -48.52
N ALA A 182 51.39 8.82 -49.49
CA ALA A 182 51.03 8.97 -50.90
C ALA A 182 50.39 7.69 -51.48
N ALA A 183 50.79 6.50 -51.02
CA ALA A 183 50.22 5.24 -51.44
C ALA A 183 48.85 4.91 -50.82
N ARG A 184 48.49 5.54 -49.68
CA ARG A 184 47.20 5.36 -49.01
C ARG A 184 46.09 6.28 -49.56
N ARG A 185 46.48 7.36 -50.24
CA ARG A 185 45.56 8.31 -50.89
C ARG A 185 45.29 7.93 -52.33
#